data_AF-A0A947T459-F1
#
_entry.id   AF-A0A947T459-F1
#
_cell.length_a   1.000
_cell.length_b   1.000
_cell.length_c   1.000
_cell.angle_alpha   90.00
_cell.angle_beta   90.00
_cell.angle_gamma   90.00
#
_symmetry.space_group_name_H-M   'P 1'
#
loop_
_entity.id
_entity.type
_entity.pdbx_description
1 polymer ?
#
loop_
_entity_poly.entity_id
_entity_poly.type
_entity_poly.pdbx_seq_one_letter_code
_entity_poly.pdbx_strand_id
1 'polypeptide(L)' 'MAVVTHGGAIRAYAADLVGLSFDNRSHLALPGNTEVSHIRVAAHGPVLSSYNMRPGR' A
#
# COMPACT_ATOMS: atom_id res chain seq x y z
N MET A 1 4.78 12.77 6.57
CA MET A 1 3.33 12.87 6.33
C MET A 1 2.74 11.48 6.51
N ALA A 2 1.54 11.37 7.10
CA ALA A 2 0.79 10.12 7.19
C ALA A 2 -0.63 10.34 6.67
N VAL A 3 -1.19 9.33 6.02
CA VAL A 3 -2.57 9.31 5.54
C VAL A 3 -3.25 8.11 6.18
N VAL A 4 -4.42 8.33 6.78
CA VAL A 4 -5.22 7.27 7.39
C VAL A 4 -6.49 7.10 6.58
N THR A 5 -6.77 5.88 6.16
CA THR A 5 -7.95 5.56 5.34
C THR A 5 -8.26 4.06 5.44
N HIS A 6 -9.17 3.59 4.60
CA HIS A 6 -9.66 2.22 4.56
C HIS A 6 -8.71 1.29 3.80
N GLY A 7 -8.62 0.03 4.23
CA GLY A 7 -7.77 -0.98 3.59
C GLY A 7 -8.02 -1.15 2.09
N GLY A 8 -9.28 -1.00 1.65
CA GLY A 8 -9.61 -1.05 0.22
C GLY A 8 -8.93 0.04 -0.61
N ALA A 9 -8.92 1.27 -0.11
CA ALA A 9 -8.26 2.40 -0.76
C ALA A 9 -6.72 2.25 -0.74
N ILE A 10 -6.17 1.80 0.39
CA ILE A 10 -4.73 1.52 0.51
C ILE A 10 -4.30 0.44 -0.49
N ARG A 11 -5.07 -0.65 -0.59
CA ARG A 11 -4.78 -1.73 -1.55
C ARG A 11 -4.88 -1.25 -3.00
N ALA A 12 -5.89 -0.46 -3.34
CA ALA A 12 -6.05 0.07 -4.69
C ALA A 12 -4.84 0.94 -5.09
N TYR A 13 -4.42 1.84 -4.20
CA TYR A 13 -3.25 2.67 -4.46
C TYR A 13 -1.94 1.86 -4.51
N ALA A 14 -1.76 0.91 -3.59
CA ALA A 14 -0.59 0.04 -3.61
C ALA A 14 -0.52 -0.82 -4.89
N ALA A 15 -1.65 -1.34 -5.37
CA ALA A 15 -1.75 -2.11 -6.60
C ALA A 15 -1.32 -1.26 -7.82
N ASP A 16 -1.77 -0.01 -7.90
CA ASP A 16 -1.35 0.94 -8.93
C ASP A 16 0.16 1.18 -8.90
N LEU A 17 0.73 1.41 -7.71
CA LEU A 17 2.18 1.62 -7.54
C LEU A 17 3.04 0.44 -7.98
N VAL A 18 2.54 -0.80 -7.87
CA VAL A 18 3.27 -2.00 -8.31
C VAL A 18 2.85 -2.49 -9.70
N GLY A 19 2.03 -1.72 -10.43
CA GLY A 19 1.63 -2.02 -11.80
C GLY A 19 0.60 -3.16 -11.93
N LEU A 20 -0.19 -3.42 -10.89
CA LEU A 20 -1.27 -4.40 -10.95
C LEU A 20 -2.54 -3.77 -11.52
N SER A 21 -3.16 -4.48 -12.46
CA SER A 21 -4.49 -4.13 -12.97
C SER A 21 -5.55 -4.29 -11.87
N PHE A 22 -6.73 -3.72 -12.12
CA PHE A 22 -7.87 -3.86 -11.22
C PHE A 22 -8.15 -5.32 -10.89
N ASP A 23 -8.21 -6.21 -11.88
CA ASP A 23 -8.55 -7.62 -11.67
C ASP A 23 -7.49 -8.36 -10.84
N ASN A 24 -6.22 -7.95 -10.93
CA ASN A 24 -5.10 -8.56 -10.22
C ASN A 24 -4.84 -7.96 -8.84
N ARG A 25 -5.58 -6.92 -8.43
CA ARG A 25 -5.38 -6.25 -7.12
C ARG A 25 -5.55 -7.18 -5.91
N SER A 26 -6.27 -8.29 -6.08
CA SER A 26 -6.49 -9.32 -5.06
C SER A 26 -5.22 -10.09 -4.70
N HIS A 27 -4.17 -10.02 -5.53
CA HIS A 27 -2.85 -10.56 -5.19
C HIS A 27 -2.18 -9.82 -4.03
N LEU A 28 -2.61 -8.58 -3.76
CA LEU A 28 -2.27 -7.88 -2.51
C LEU A 28 -3.32 -8.21 -1.45
N ALA A 29 -2.85 -8.65 -0.29
CA ALA A 29 -3.70 -8.87 0.88
C ALA A 29 -4.44 -7.58 1.25
N LEU A 30 -5.70 -7.66 1.68
CA LEU A 30 -6.39 -6.48 2.18
C LEU A 30 -5.73 -6.03 3.50
N PRO A 31 -5.37 -4.74 3.64
CA PRO A 31 -4.73 -4.29 4.86
C PRO A 31 -5.61 -4.46 6.10
N GLY A 32 -5.00 -5.00 7.15
CA GLY A 32 -5.63 -5.19 8.45
C GLY A 32 -5.78 -3.87 9.20
N ASN A 33 -6.59 -3.90 10.26
CA ASN A 33 -6.78 -2.72 11.09
C ASN A 33 -5.45 -2.28 11.71
N THR A 34 -5.19 -0.97 11.66
CA THR A 34 -3.97 -0.29 12.15
C THR A 34 -2.65 -0.76 11.54
N GLU A 35 -2.68 -1.50 10.43
CA GLU A 35 -1.48 -1.86 9.68
C GLU A 35 -0.98 -0.66 8.84
N VAL A 36 0.33 -0.58 8.67
CA VAL A 36 1.02 0.56 8.07
C VAL A 36 1.73 0.12 6.79
N SER A 37 1.61 0.94 5.76
CA SER A 37 2.38 0.81 4.52
C SER A 37 3.27 2.04 4.36
N HIS A 38 4.51 1.84 3.89
CA HIS A 38 5.46 2.92 3.70
C HIS A 38 5.71 3.13 2.21
N ILE A 39 5.69 4.40 1.81
CA ILE A 39 5.95 4.82 0.44
C ILE A 39 7.10 5.79 0.48
N ARG A 40 8.11 5.53 -0.35
CA ARG A 40 9.24 6.42 -0.54
C ARG A 40 9.00 7.22 -1.82
N VAL A 41 8.99 8.55 -1.72
CA VAL A 41 8.96 9.42 -2.89
C VAL A 41 10.39 9.55 -3.40
N ALA A 42 10.69 8.93 -4.55
CA ALA A 42 11.99 8.95 -5.18
C ALA A 42 12.00 9.85 -6.43
N ALA A 43 13.17 10.08 -7.02
CA ALA A 43 13.34 10.93 -8.20
C ALA A 43 12.49 10.47 -9.41
N HIS A 44 12.20 9.17 -9.51
CA HIS A 44 11.41 8.57 -10.59
C HIS A 44 9.94 8.33 -10.22
N GLY A 45 9.51 8.83 -9.05
CA GLY A 45 8.14 8.65 -8.56
C GLY A 45 8.06 7.91 -7.22
N PRO A 46 6.83 7.72 -6.70
CA PRO A 46 6.60 6.97 -5.48
C PRO A 46 6.90 5.47 -5.66
N VAL A 47 7.53 4.88 -4.66
CA VAL A 47 7.84 3.45 -4.60
C VAL A 47 7.30 2.87 -3.31
N LEU A 48 6.58 1.75 -3.39
CA LEU A 48 6.11 1.02 -2.23
C LEU A 48 7.30 0.33 -1.53
N SER A 49 7.63 0.78 -0.32
CA SER A 49 8.77 0.28 0.46
C SER A 49 8.40 -0.84 1.41
N SER A 50 7.18 -0.80 1.96
CA SER A 50 6.63 -1.88 2.77
C SER A 50 5.11 -1.85 2.66
N TYR A 51 4.50 -3.02 2.74
CA TYR A 51 3.06 -3.17 2.62
C TYR A 51 2.50 -3.92 3.82
N ASN A 52 1.43 -3.37 4.37
CA ASN A 52 0.60 -4.05 5.36
C ASN A 52 1.36 -4.59 6.58
N MET A 53 2.20 -3.75 7.18
CA MET A 53 3.03 -4.12 8.31
C MET A 53 2.37 -3.75 9.63
N ARG A 54 2.44 -4.65 10.61
CA ARG A 54 1.99 -4.36 11.96
C ARG A 54 3.03 -3.49 12.67
N PRO A 55 2.66 -2.33 13.25
CA PRO A 55 3.60 -1.52 14.01
C PRO A 55 4.20 -2.29 15.19
N GLY A 56 5.52 -2.23 15.35
CA GLY A 56 6.23 -2.86 16.48
C GLY A 56 6.52 -4.35 16.33
N ARG A 57 6.43 -4.92 15.12
CA ARG A 57 6.94 -6.26 14.78
C ARG A 57 7.97 -6.19 13.66
#